data_AF-F4XB25-F1
#
_entry.id   AF-F4XB25-F1
#
_cell.length_a   1.000
_cell.length_b   1.000
_cell.length_c   1.000
_cell.angle_alpha   90.00
_cell.angle_beta   90.00
_cell.angle_gamma   90.00
#
_symmetry.space_group_name_H-M   'P 1'
#
loop_
_entity.id
_entity.type
_entity.pdbx_description
1 polymer ?
#
loop_
_entity_poly.entity_id
_entity_poly.type
_entity_poly.pdbx_seq_one_letter_code
_entity_poly.pdbx_strand_id
1 'polypeptide(L)'
;MKWNLSFTAVLLSGLLLAGCTSANPGSSSTPSSAPSSSSQSESSKQDAIPFSDGQSYAVAHLGYQQIEDLDYYVQQYLDSEDIPVHYLSSGDYYLVIPRYSGMELSLYKNDLETSERTLFYHDPDCEPFIIQCNVSDIFSDATIQLTYQGDTVEFSPFISLKDGSLEIGEHGLNLTRAGSGSQSGN
;
A
#
# COMPACT_ATOMS: atom_id res chain seq x y z
N MET A 1 30.38 -8.15 -25.03
CA MET A 1 31.16 -9.33 -24.62
C MET A 1 30.26 -10.17 -23.72
N LYS A 2 29.86 -11.36 -24.16
CA LYS A 2 28.95 -12.28 -23.45
C LYS A 2 29.79 -13.32 -22.72
N TRP A 3 29.60 -13.49 -21.42
CA TRP A 3 30.18 -14.59 -20.66
C TRP A 3 29.06 -15.57 -20.28
N ASN A 4 29.11 -16.76 -20.90
CA ASN A 4 28.40 -17.95 -20.46
C ASN A 4 29.36 -18.75 -19.59
N LEU A 5 28.96 -19.17 -18.40
CA LEU A 5 29.63 -20.25 -17.69
C LEU A 5 28.57 -21.15 -17.03
N SER A 6 28.30 -22.27 -17.69
CA SER A 6 27.60 -23.42 -17.11
C SER A 6 28.56 -24.19 -16.21
N PHE A 7 28.11 -24.64 -15.03
CA PHE A 7 28.73 -25.77 -14.35
C PHE A 7 27.68 -26.75 -13.86
N THR A 8 27.86 -27.99 -14.30
CA THR A 8 27.00 -29.15 -14.10
C THR A 8 27.42 -29.94 -12.84
N ALA A 9 26.39 -30.48 -12.18
CA ALA A 9 26.30 -31.45 -11.08
C ALA A 9 27.51 -32.35 -10.70
N VAL A 10 27.63 -32.66 -9.40
CA VAL A 10 27.99 -33.99 -8.87
C VAL A 10 27.25 -34.29 -7.55
N LEU A 11 26.68 -35.50 -7.46
CA LEU A 11 26.06 -36.18 -6.31
C LEU A 11 27.01 -36.39 -5.12
N LEU A 12 26.47 -36.47 -3.89
CA LEU A 12 27.01 -37.39 -2.88
C LEU A 12 25.92 -37.93 -1.92
N SER A 13 25.73 -39.25 -1.95
CA SER A 13 24.96 -40.05 -0.98
C SER A 13 25.65 -40.11 0.37
N GLY A 14 24.86 -40.11 1.46
CA GLY A 14 25.29 -40.51 2.79
C GLY A 14 24.23 -41.38 3.47
N LEU A 15 24.53 -42.67 3.62
CA LEU A 15 23.72 -43.71 4.25
C LEU A 15 23.79 -43.65 5.80
N LEU A 16 22.64 -43.90 6.44
CA LEU A 16 22.37 -44.68 7.66
C LEU A 16 23.26 -44.49 8.92
N LEU A 17 22.59 -44.08 10.01
CA LEU A 17 22.83 -44.63 11.35
C LEU A 17 21.51 -45.14 11.93
N ALA A 18 21.42 -46.47 12.07
CA ALA A 18 20.47 -47.14 12.94
C ALA A 18 21.02 -47.12 14.38
N GLY A 19 20.19 -46.76 15.34
CA GLY A 19 20.48 -46.85 16.78
C GLY A 19 19.21 -47.25 17.53
N CYS A 20 19.29 -48.36 18.26
CA CYS A 20 18.18 -49.10 18.86
C CYS A 20 17.83 -48.68 20.30
N THR A 21 16.64 -49.11 20.71
CA THR A 21 16.16 -49.55 22.04
C THR A 21 15.80 -48.52 23.12
N SER A 22 14.51 -48.51 23.51
CA SER A 22 14.07 -49.18 24.75
C SER A 22 12.55 -49.32 24.77
N ALA A 23 12.07 -50.56 24.93
CA ALA A 23 10.67 -50.87 25.13
C ALA A 23 10.25 -50.58 26.58
N ASN A 24 9.09 -49.96 26.77
CA ASN A 24 8.36 -49.94 28.03
C ASN A 24 6.87 -50.19 27.73
N PRO A 25 6.23 -51.24 28.29
CA PRO A 25 4.80 -51.48 28.08
C PRO A 25 3.98 -50.84 29.20
N GLY A 26 2.91 -50.15 28.82
CA GLY A 26 1.81 -49.82 29.71
C GLY A 26 1.66 -48.34 30.04
N SER A 27 0.79 -47.66 29.31
CA SER A 27 -0.44 -47.06 29.86
C SER A 27 -1.15 -46.27 28.78
N SER A 28 -2.43 -46.56 28.65
CA SER A 28 -3.41 -45.95 27.76
C SER A 28 -3.72 -44.50 28.12
N SER A 29 -3.59 -43.59 27.14
CA SER A 29 -4.50 -42.45 26.97
C SER A 29 -4.15 -41.64 25.72
N THR A 30 -5.08 -41.67 24.74
CA THR A 30 -5.45 -40.59 23.79
C THR A 30 -4.36 -39.85 22.99
N PRO A 31 -4.36 -39.91 21.64
CA PRO A 31 -3.66 -38.92 20.84
C PRO A 31 -4.42 -37.58 20.94
N SER A 32 -3.86 -36.63 21.69
CA SER A 32 -4.31 -35.24 21.63
C SER A 32 -3.70 -34.64 20.35
N SER A 33 -4.52 -34.61 19.30
CA SER A 33 -4.21 -33.88 18.07
C SER A 33 -3.99 -32.41 18.44
N ALA A 34 -2.75 -31.94 18.35
CA ALA A 34 -2.48 -30.52 18.26
C ALA A 34 -3.25 -30.00 17.03
N PRO A 35 -4.06 -28.93 17.14
CA PRO A 35 -4.63 -28.33 15.94
C PRO A 35 -3.46 -27.78 15.14
N SER A 36 -3.26 -28.35 13.96
CA SER A 36 -2.54 -27.68 12.87
C SER A 36 -3.20 -26.32 12.73
N SER A 37 -2.49 -25.25 13.09
CA SER A 37 -2.89 -23.90 12.76
C SER A 37 -3.05 -23.85 11.25
N SER A 38 -4.28 -24.00 10.80
CA SER A 38 -4.68 -23.61 9.46
C SER A 38 -4.30 -22.15 9.35
N SER A 39 -3.25 -21.86 8.60
CA SER A 39 -3.03 -20.55 8.00
C SER A 39 -4.26 -20.29 7.12
N GLN A 40 -5.34 -19.82 7.74
CA GLN A 40 -6.39 -19.13 7.03
C GLN A 40 -5.68 -17.91 6.47
N SER A 41 -5.54 -17.87 5.14
CA SER A 41 -5.24 -16.64 4.42
C SER A 41 -6.33 -15.64 4.81
N GLU A 42 -6.05 -14.81 5.81
CA GLU A 42 -6.89 -13.66 6.13
C GLU A 42 -6.93 -12.81 4.85
N SER A 43 -8.12 -12.53 4.35
CA SER A 43 -8.31 -11.59 3.24
C SER A 43 -7.77 -10.23 3.65
N SER A 44 -7.09 -9.52 2.75
CA SER A 44 -6.58 -8.19 3.03
C SER A 44 -7.73 -7.25 3.39
N LYS A 45 -7.54 -6.36 4.35
CA LYS A 45 -8.54 -5.31 4.65
C LYS A 45 -8.79 -4.39 3.45
N GLN A 46 -7.84 -4.29 2.52
CA GLN A 46 -7.98 -3.51 1.29
C GLN A 46 -9.10 -4.06 0.40
N ASP A 47 -9.44 -5.34 0.52
CA ASP A 47 -10.57 -5.96 -0.18
C ASP A 47 -11.93 -5.35 0.22
N ALA A 48 -11.99 -4.66 1.37
CA ALA A 48 -13.19 -3.96 1.83
C ALA A 48 -13.38 -2.57 1.18
N ILE A 49 -12.41 -2.08 0.39
CA ILE A 49 -12.50 -0.79 -0.29
C ILE A 49 -13.52 -0.91 -1.45
N PRO A 50 -14.58 -0.07 -1.48
CA PRO A 50 -15.67 -0.21 -2.43
C PRO A 50 -15.34 0.40 -3.80
N PHE A 51 -14.32 -0.13 -4.47
CA PHE A 51 -13.95 0.30 -5.81
C PHE A 51 -15.07 0.04 -6.82
N SER A 52 -15.35 1.05 -7.64
CA SER A 52 -16.14 0.93 -8.86
C SER A 52 -15.26 0.54 -10.04
N ASP A 53 -15.89 0.14 -11.15
CA ASP A 53 -15.18 -0.12 -12.40
C ASP A 53 -14.45 1.14 -12.88
N GLY A 54 -13.25 0.97 -13.42
CA GLY A 54 -12.38 2.07 -13.86
C GLY A 54 -11.54 2.74 -12.76
N GLN A 55 -11.84 2.50 -11.49
CA GLN A 55 -11.01 3.02 -10.39
C GLN A 55 -9.78 2.15 -10.15
N SER A 56 -8.63 2.79 -9.95
CA SER A 56 -7.32 2.13 -9.82
C SER A 56 -6.64 2.41 -8.48
N TYR A 57 -7.13 3.38 -7.71
CA TYR A 57 -6.60 3.74 -6.40
C TYR A 57 -7.66 4.48 -5.59
N ALA A 58 -7.48 4.51 -4.28
CA ALA A 58 -8.28 5.28 -3.36
C ALA A 58 -7.42 6.34 -2.67
N VAL A 59 -8.02 7.48 -2.33
CA VAL A 59 -7.33 8.59 -1.67
C VAL A 59 -8.16 9.12 -0.52
N ALA A 60 -7.52 9.42 0.60
CA ALA A 60 -8.09 10.19 1.69
C ALA A 60 -7.22 11.40 2.01
N HIS A 61 -7.84 12.57 2.18
CA HIS A 61 -7.18 13.72 2.79
C HIS A 61 -7.06 13.49 4.29
N LEU A 62 -5.84 13.62 4.81
CA LEU A 62 -5.51 13.42 6.22
C LEU A 62 -5.30 14.74 6.96
N GLY A 63 -5.50 15.89 6.32
CA GLY A 63 -5.36 17.20 6.97
C GLY A 63 -4.16 18.01 6.53
N TYR A 64 -4.08 19.23 7.07
CA TYR A 64 -3.08 20.25 6.73
C TYR A 64 -2.01 20.33 7.81
N GLN A 65 -0.73 20.27 7.41
CA GLN A 65 0.47 20.29 8.27
C GLN A 65 0.61 19.15 9.28
N GLN A 66 -0.47 18.43 9.59
CA GLN A 66 -0.51 17.29 10.48
C GLN A 66 -1.35 16.18 9.85
N ILE A 67 -1.02 14.94 10.21
CA ILE A 67 -1.80 13.75 9.85
C ILE A 67 -2.90 13.57 10.89
N GLU A 68 -4.14 13.53 10.43
CA GLU A 68 -5.36 13.32 11.19
C GLU A 68 -6.05 12.04 10.72
N ASP A 69 -6.83 11.42 11.60
CA ASP A 69 -7.68 10.25 11.29
C ASP A 69 -6.98 9.01 10.69
N LEU A 70 -5.64 8.95 10.65
CA LEU A 70 -4.91 7.79 10.10
C LEU A 70 -5.31 6.47 10.75
N ASP A 71 -5.50 6.45 12.08
CA ASP A 71 -5.92 5.27 12.84
C ASP A 71 -7.22 4.66 12.30
N TYR A 72 -8.17 5.50 11.85
CA TYR A 72 -9.41 5.02 11.25
C TYR A 72 -9.14 4.26 9.95
N TYR A 73 -8.30 4.82 9.07
CA TYR A 73 -7.95 4.19 7.81
C TYR A 73 -7.15 2.91 8.00
N VAL A 74 -6.22 2.89 8.96
CA VAL A 74 -5.46 1.68 9.31
C VAL A 74 -6.39 0.59 9.84
N GLN A 75 -7.30 0.94 10.75
CA GLN A 75 -8.25 -0.02 11.29
C GLN A 75 -9.15 -0.60 10.19
N GLN A 76 -9.63 0.24 9.28
CA GLN A 76 -10.67 -0.12 8.32
C GLN A 76 -10.13 -0.74 7.02
N TYR A 77 -8.96 -0.32 6.54
CA TYR A 77 -8.51 -0.62 5.17
C TYR A 77 -7.07 -1.12 5.06
N LEU A 78 -6.21 -0.94 6.07
CA LEU A 78 -4.77 -1.25 5.95
C LEU A 78 -4.34 -2.42 6.84
N ASP A 79 -3.52 -3.30 6.30
CA ASP A 79 -3.00 -4.47 7.01
C ASP A 79 -1.77 -4.16 7.87
N SER A 80 -1.20 -2.96 7.73
CA SER A 80 -0.04 -2.45 8.46
C SER A 80 -0.32 -1.07 9.06
N GLU A 81 0.31 -0.79 10.20
CA GLU A 81 0.40 0.54 10.82
C GLU A 81 1.64 1.32 10.35
N ASP A 82 2.63 0.63 9.78
CA ASP A 82 3.86 1.23 9.25
C ASP A 82 3.60 1.67 7.81
N ILE A 83 3.15 2.91 7.65
CA ILE A 83 2.79 3.50 6.36
C ILE A 83 3.91 4.48 5.93
N PRO A 84 4.57 4.26 4.78
CA PRO A 84 5.61 5.16 4.30
C PRO A 84 5.06 6.55 4.02
N VAL A 85 5.82 7.59 4.40
CA VAL A 85 5.48 8.99 4.18
C VAL A 85 6.52 9.66 3.28
N HIS A 86 6.06 10.25 2.19
CA HIS A 86 6.90 11.00 1.24
C HIS A 86 6.67 12.50 1.37
N TYR A 87 7.70 13.23 1.79
CA TYR A 87 7.65 14.67 2.01
C TYR A 87 8.20 15.44 0.81
N LEU A 88 7.33 16.06 0.00
CA LEU A 88 7.75 16.86 -1.16
C LEU A 88 7.86 18.35 -0.81
N SER A 89 6.85 18.88 -0.12
CA SER A 89 6.81 20.22 0.46
C SER A 89 5.83 20.27 1.64
N SER A 90 5.83 21.40 2.36
CA SER A 90 4.86 21.64 3.43
C SER A 90 3.45 21.86 2.85
N GLY A 91 2.47 21.15 3.37
CA GLY A 91 1.08 21.36 3.00
C GLY A 91 0.17 20.26 3.50
N ASP A 92 -0.66 19.74 2.61
CA ASP A 92 -1.65 18.72 2.87
C ASP A 92 -1.05 17.32 2.85
N TYR A 93 -1.65 16.44 3.65
CA TYR A 93 -1.35 15.01 3.67
C TYR A 93 -2.45 14.23 2.97
N TYR A 94 -2.05 13.29 2.11
CA TYR A 94 -2.96 12.39 1.42
C TYR A 94 -2.50 10.94 1.60
N LEU A 95 -3.38 10.08 2.11
CA LEU A 95 -3.22 8.63 2.04
C LEU A 95 -3.63 8.16 0.65
N VAL A 96 -2.79 7.38 -0.01
CA VAL A 96 -3.06 6.75 -1.30
C VAL A 96 -2.99 5.24 -1.12
N ILE A 97 -4.04 4.54 -1.57
CA ILE A 97 -4.15 3.08 -1.50
C ILE A 97 -4.28 2.55 -2.94
N PRO A 98 -3.26 1.86 -3.49
CA PRO A 98 -3.38 1.23 -4.79
C PRO A 98 -4.41 0.10 -4.75
N ARG A 99 -5.16 -0.10 -5.83
CA ARG A 99 -6.22 -1.14 -5.87
C ARG A 99 -5.66 -2.55 -6.04
N TYR A 100 -4.57 -2.72 -6.78
CA TYR A 100 -4.04 -4.02 -7.15
C TYR A 100 -2.65 -4.23 -6.55
N SER A 101 -2.37 -5.45 -6.09
CA SER A 101 -1.00 -5.87 -5.77
C SER A 101 -0.16 -5.93 -7.04
N GLY A 102 1.12 -5.56 -6.97
CA GLY A 102 2.00 -5.44 -8.13
C GLY A 102 1.77 -4.20 -8.99
N MET A 103 1.04 -3.20 -8.47
CA MET A 103 1.05 -1.86 -9.08
C MET A 103 2.39 -1.19 -8.85
N GLU A 104 2.92 -0.54 -9.87
CA GLU A 104 4.14 0.24 -9.76
C GLU A 104 3.80 1.71 -9.46
N LEU A 105 4.56 2.34 -8.56
CA LEU A 105 4.55 3.77 -8.28
C LEU A 105 5.77 4.44 -8.92
N SER A 106 5.51 5.55 -9.60
CA SER A 106 6.50 6.60 -9.86
C SER A 106 5.98 7.91 -9.29
N LEU A 107 6.66 8.43 -8.27
CA LEU A 107 6.33 9.69 -7.63
C LEU A 107 7.28 10.77 -8.15
N TYR A 108 6.73 11.82 -8.72
CA TYR A 108 7.48 12.95 -9.28
C TYR A 108 7.31 14.19 -8.41
N LYS A 109 8.41 14.93 -8.28
CA LYS A 109 8.40 16.30 -7.78
C LYS A 109 8.40 17.27 -8.97
N ASN A 110 7.42 18.15 -9.01
CA ASN A 110 7.26 19.15 -10.05
C ASN A 110 7.90 20.46 -9.60
N ASP A 111 8.71 21.04 -10.49
CA ASP A 111 9.26 22.36 -10.31
C ASP A 111 8.23 23.40 -10.73
N LEU A 112 7.79 24.23 -9.77
CA LEU A 112 6.70 25.17 -9.96
C LEU A 112 7.07 26.37 -10.85
N GLU A 113 8.36 26.64 -11.07
CA GLU A 113 8.85 27.75 -11.88
C GLU A 113 9.07 27.33 -13.34
N THR A 114 9.60 26.12 -13.54
CA THR A 114 10.02 25.61 -14.85
C THR A 114 9.05 24.60 -15.45
N SER A 115 8.12 24.06 -14.66
CA SER A 115 7.23 22.95 -15.03
C SER A 115 7.98 21.64 -15.38
N GLU A 116 9.25 21.52 -15.01
CA GLU A 116 9.99 20.26 -15.12
C GLU A 116 9.56 19.29 -14.03
N ARG A 117 9.53 17.99 -14.34
CA ARG A 117 9.24 16.93 -13.38
C ARG A 117 10.46 16.04 -13.17
N THR A 118 10.81 15.79 -11.90
CA THR A 118 11.92 14.91 -11.53
C THR A 118 11.38 13.70 -10.77
N LEU A 119 11.83 12.50 -11.14
CA LEU A 119 11.48 11.28 -10.41
C LEU A 119 12.06 11.38 -8.99
N PHE A 120 11.18 11.41 -8.00
CA PHE A 120 11.51 11.54 -6.59
C PHE A 120 11.61 10.18 -5.91
N TYR A 121 10.65 9.30 -6.19
CA TYR A 121 10.61 7.95 -5.61
C TYR A 121 9.97 6.98 -6.62
N HIS A 122 10.36 5.72 -6.53
CA HIS A 122 9.85 4.66 -7.38
C HIS A 122 9.72 3.36 -6.58
N ASP A 123 8.58 2.69 -6.72
CA ASP A 123 8.28 1.43 -6.08
C ASP A 123 7.68 0.46 -7.09
N PRO A 124 8.33 -0.67 -7.42
CA PRO A 124 7.79 -1.66 -8.35
C PRO A 124 6.62 -2.48 -7.78
N ASP A 125 6.38 -2.44 -6.46
CA ASP A 125 5.27 -3.14 -5.79
C ASP A 125 4.67 -2.22 -4.72
N CYS A 126 4.00 -1.18 -5.21
CA CYS A 126 3.42 -0.09 -4.44
C CYS A 126 2.48 -0.61 -3.35
N GLU A 127 2.87 -0.40 -2.10
CA GLU A 127 2.01 -0.52 -0.92
C GLU A 127 1.29 0.80 -0.63
N PRO A 128 0.26 0.82 0.25
CA PRO A 128 -0.36 2.07 0.69
C PRO A 128 0.68 3.06 1.24
N PHE A 129 0.57 4.34 0.87
CA PHE A 129 1.55 5.37 1.23
C PHE A 129 0.89 6.71 1.50
N ILE A 130 1.59 7.58 2.21
CA ILE A 130 1.18 8.96 2.47
C ILE A 130 2.10 9.90 1.70
N ILE A 131 1.54 10.94 1.08
CA ILE A 131 2.33 12.06 0.55
C ILE A 131 2.02 13.33 1.31
N GLN A 132 3.04 14.16 1.53
CA GLN A 132 2.89 15.57 1.88
C GLN A 132 3.27 16.43 0.67
N CYS A 133 2.32 17.21 0.17
CA CYS A 133 2.49 18.08 -0.97
C CYS A 133 1.84 19.45 -0.74
N ASN A 134 2.05 20.39 -1.65
CA ASN A 134 1.53 21.75 -1.51
C ASN A 134 -0.01 21.78 -1.59
N VAL A 135 -0.62 22.81 -1.01
CA VAL A 135 -2.09 23.01 -0.97
C VAL A 135 -2.65 23.52 -2.31
N SER A 136 -1.82 23.64 -3.34
CA SER A 136 -2.17 24.40 -4.53
C SER A 136 -3.11 23.61 -5.45
N ASP A 137 -4.29 24.19 -5.74
CA ASP A 137 -5.25 23.70 -6.73
C ASP A 137 -4.91 24.09 -8.19
N ILE A 138 -3.88 24.93 -8.40
CA ILE A 138 -3.45 25.38 -9.75
C ILE A 138 -2.12 24.72 -10.18
N PHE A 139 -1.11 24.70 -9.31
CA PHE A 139 0.20 24.11 -9.57
C PHE A 139 0.62 23.12 -8.46
N SER A 140 0.30 21.83 -8.63
CA SER A 140 0.76 20.78 -7.72
C SER A 140 2.26 20.54 -7.86
N ASP A 141 2.97 20.48 -6.73
CA ASP A 141 4.38 20.09 -6.69
C ASP A 141 4.60 18.57 -6.68
N ALA A 142 3.50 17.80 -6.67
CA ALA A 142 3.50 16.34 -6.68
C ALA A 142 2.73 15.79 -7.87
N THR A 143 3.29 14.76 -8.51
CA THR A 143 2.58 13.94 -9.49
C THR A 143 2.77 12.47 -9.14
N ILE A 144 1.68 11.79 -8.90
CA ILE A 144 1.63 10.35 -8.64
C ILE A 144 1.30 9.65 -9.96
N GLN A 145 2.15 8.73 -10.37
CA GLN A 145 1.90 7.86 -11.49
C GLN A 145 1.83 6.42 -11.00
N LEU A 146 0.71 5.73 -11.27
CA LEU A 146 0.51 4.32 -10.97
C LEU A 146 0.40 3.53 -12.26
N THR A 147 1.16 2.44 -12.36
CA THR A 147 1.15 1.55 -13.53
C THR A 147 0.74 0.14 -13.14
N TYR A 148 -0.17 -0.46 -13.90
CA TYR A 148 -0.59 -1.85 -13.71
C TYR A 148 -0.80 -2.54 -15.05
N GLN A 149 -0.15 -3.68 -15.26
CA GLN A 149 -0.26 -4.48 -16.49
C GLN A 149 -0.07 -3.69 -17.80
N GLY A 150 0.73 -2.62 -17.76
CA GLY A 150 1.02 -1.76 -18.91
C GLY A 150 0.09 -0.54 -19.06
N ASP A 151 -0.99 -0.46 -18.28
CA ASP A 151 -1.84 0.73 -18.19
C ASP A 151 -1.29 1.68 -17.13
N THR A 152 -1.29 2.97 -17.43
CA THR A 152 -0.76 4.01 -16.54
C THR A 152 -1.79 5.09 -16.29
N VAL A 153 -1.98 5.44 -15.01
CA VAL A 153 -2.80 6.56 -14.57
C VAL A 153 -1.91 7.57 -13.84
N GLU A 154 -2.17 8.86 -14.04
CA GLU A 154 -1.41 9.95 -13.44
C GLU A 154 -2.38 10.94 -12.79
N PHE A 155 -2.06 11.40 -11.58
CA PHE A 155 -2.87 12.37 -10.86
C PHE A 155 -2.04 13.18 -9.85
N SER A 156 -2.62 14.28 -9.39
CA SER A 156 -2.08 15.15 -8.35
C SER A 156 -3.22 15.49 -7.39
N PRO A 157 -3.20 15.00 -6.14
CA PRO A 157 -4.28 15.27 -5.21
C PRO A 157 -4.24 16.72 -4.72
N PHE A 158 -5.39 17.36 -4.64
CA PHE A 158 -5.53 18.68 -4.00
C PHE A 158 -6.95 18.89 -3.45
N ILE A 159 -7.10 19.82 -2.50
CA ILE A 159 -8.40 20.32 -2.09
C ILE A 159 -8.76 21.54 -2.93
N SER A 160 -9.87 21.47 -3.66
CA SER A 160 -10.42 22.59 -4.43
C SER A 160 -10.70 23.78 -3.52
N LEU A 161 -10.11 24.94 -3.81
CA LEU A 161 -10.38 26.16 -3.05
C LEU A 161 -11.77 26.75 -3.34
N LYS A 162 -12.46 26.23 -4.37
CA LYS A 162 -13.79 26.69 -4.77
C LYS A 162 -14.89 26.15 -3.87
N ASP A 163 -14.83 24.88 -3.52
CA ASP A 163 -15.91 24.14 -2.85
C ASP A 163 -15.41 23.14 -1.81
N GLY A 164 -14.10 23.00 -1.62
CA GLY A 164 -13.50 22.08 -0.65
C GLY A 164 -13.55 20.62 -1.06
N SER A 165 -13.86 20.30 -2.33
CA SER A 165 -13.79 18.92 -2.82
C SER A 165 -12.34 18.43 -2.85
N LEU A 166 -12.14 17.14 -2.58
CA LEU A 166 -10.89 16.47 -2.88
C LEU A 166 -10.89 16.09 -4.37
N GLU A 167 -9.94 16.64 -5.12
CA GLU A 167 -9.71 16.33 -6.54
C GLU A 167 -8.57 15.34 -6.66
N ILE A 168 -8.86 14.17 -7.23
CA ILE A 168 -7.95 13.01 -7.29
C ILE A 168 -7.93 12.34 -8.66
N GLY A 169 -8.46 12.99 -9.70
CA GLY A 169 -8.56 12.41 -11.05
C GLY A 169 -9.67 11.35 -11.19
N GLU A 170 -9.94 10.97 -12.44
CA GLU A 170 -11.10 10.15 -12.82
C GLU A 170 -11.01 8.69 -12.34
N HIS A 171 -9.80 8.20 -12.04
CA HIS A 171 -9.54 6.83 -11.60
C HIS A 171 -9.46 6.69 -10.08
N GLY A 172 -9.65 7.77 -9.34
CA GLY A 172 -9.58 7.80 -7.88
C GLY A 172 -10.93 7.51 -7.21
N LEU A 173 -10.89 6.79 -6.10
CA LEU A 173 -11.98 6.72 -5.11
C LEU A 173 -11.67 7.64 -3.94
N ASN A 174 -12.56 8.59 -3.64
CA ASN A 174 -12.42 9.43 -2.45
C ASN A 174 -12.92 8.70 -1.20
N LEU A 175 -12.02 8.45 -0.24
CA LEU A 175 -12.29 7.86 1.08
C LEU A 175 -12.27 8.88 2.22
N THR A 176 -12.08 10.17 1.92
CA THR A 176 -12.05 11.21 2.94
C THR A 176 -13.34 11.19 3.75
N ARG A 177 -13.19 11.06 5.06
CA ARG A 177 -14.34 11.06 5.97
C ARG A 177 -14.96 12.44 5.94
N ALA A 178 -16.27 12.54 5.69
CA ALA A 178 -16.99 13.76 5.97
C ALA A 178 -16.86 14.03 7.47
N GLY A 179 -16.17 15.11 7.83
CA GLY A 179 -16.00 15.50 9.23
C GLY A 179 -17.36 15.49 9.94
N SER A 180 -17.40 14.98 11.16
CA SER A 180 -18.55 15.09 12.06
C SER A 180 -18.71 16.54 12.54
N GLY A 181 -18.94 17.45 11.61
CA GLY A 181 -18.83 18.89 11.79
C GLY A 181 -19.81 19.66 10.92
N SER A 182 -21.09 19.29 10.92
CA SER A 182 -22.22 20.17 10.58
C SER A 182 -23.57 19.47 10.78
N GLN A 183 -23.88 19.16 12.04
CA GLN A 183 -25.27 19.16 12.52
C GLN A 183 -25.39 20.28 13.57
N SER A 184 -25.29 21.53 13.13
CA SER A 184 -25.79 22.66 13.91
C SER A 184 -27.30 22.70 13.72
N GLY A 185 -28.02 22.03 14.61
CA GLY A 185 -29.44 22.31 14.78
C GLY A 185 -29.63 23.77 15.17
N ASN A 186 -30.50 24.45 14.43
CA ASN A 186 -31.35 25.50 14.98
C ASN A 186 -32.64 25.54 14.17
#